data_AF-A0A925VFW5-F1
#
_entry.id   AF-A0A925VFW5-F1
#
_cell.length_a   1.000
_cell.length_b   1.000
_cell.length_c   1.000
_cell.angle_alpha   90.00
_cell.angle_beta   90.00
_cell.angle_gamma   90.00
#
_symmetry.space_group_name_H-M   'P 1'
#
loop_
_entity.id
_entity.type
_entity.pdbx_description
1 polymer ?
#
loop_
_entity_poly.entity_id
_entity_poly.type
_entity_poly.pdbx_seq_one_letter_code
_entity_poly.pdbx_strand_id
1 'polypeptide(L)'
;VIVTRVDREGPAYRAGIAPADVIVAVDGAAITDVPALRDALARLRPGDTVQLTVRHSGGDHTVPVRLTHLPGGSGAYLGIYYTARADEPGDV
;
A
#
# COMPACT_ATOMS: atom_id res chain seq x y z
N VAL A 1 6.91 -0.44 -5.53
CA VAL A 1 5.91 0.64 -5.36
C VAL A 1 6.33 1.66 -4.30
N ILE A 2 6.30 2.97 -4.57
CA ILE A 2 6.64 4.04 -3.61
C ILE A 2 5.39 4.80 -3.19
N VAL A 3 5.24 5.02 -1.88
CA VAL A 3 4.19 5.84 -1.29
C VAL A 3 4.56 7.32 -1.49
N THR A 4 3.74 8.06 -2.22
CA THR A 4 3.95 9.49 -2.47
C THR A 4 3.17 10.36 -1.49
N ARG A 5 1.99 9.89 -1.07
CA ARG A 5 1.13 10.57 -0.12
C ARG A 5 0.31 9.55 0.65
N VAL A 6 0.00 9.87 1.90
CA VAL A 6 -0.87 9.08 2.76
C VAL A 6 -2.01 9.97 3.23
N ASP A 7 -3.23 9.46 3.13
CA ASP A 7 -4.41 10.12 3.64
C ASP A 7 -4.42 10.06 5.17
N ARG A 8 -4.54 11.22 5.83
CA ARG A 8 -4.47 11.31 7.30
C ARG A 8 -5.62 10.60 8.00
N GLU A 9 -6.74 10.41 7.33
CA GLU A 9 -7.89 9.68 7.85
C GLU A 9 -7.87 8.21 7.41
N GLY A 10 -6.97 7.86 6.49
CA GLY A 10 -6.79 6.52 5.95
C GLY A 10 -6.12 5.53 6.92
N PRO A 11 -6.38 4.23 6.72
CA PRO A 11 -5.82 3.19 7.59
C PRO A 11 -4.30 3.06 7.50
N ALA A 12 -3.69 3.35 6.34
CA ALA A 12 -2.23 3.36 6.20
C ALA A 12 -1.57 4.39 7.11
N TYR A 13 -2.15 5.58 7.26
CA TYR A 13 -1.64 6.59 8.19
C TYR A 13 -1.73 6.12 9.64
N ARG A 14 -2.86 5.50 10.01
CA ARG A 14 -3.03 4.91 11.35
C ARG A 14 -2.05 3.77 11.64
N ALA A 15 -1.61 3.06 10.61
CA ALA A 15 -0.61 2.02 10.71
C ALA A 15 0.84 2.56 10.75
N GLY A 16 1.03 3.88 10.60
CA GLY A 16 2.35 4.50 10.61
C GLY A 16 3.07 4.51 9.27
N ILE A 17 2.38 4.24 8.16
CA ILE A 17 2.95 4.40 6.83
C ILE A 17 3.12 5.90 6.53
N ALA A 18 4.28 6.25 6.00
CA ALA A 18 4.69 7.59 5.65
C ALA A 18 4.93 7.73 4.14
N PRO A 19 4.85 8.95 3.59
CA PRO A 19 5.38 9.21 2.26
C PRO A 19 6.88 8.90 2.20
N ALA A 20 7.35 8.50 1.02
CA ALA A 20 8.66 7.91 0.73
C ALA A 20 8.86 6.46 1.19
N ASP A 21 7.90 5.85 1.88
CA ASP A 21 7.93 4.42 2.14
C ASP A 21 7.78 3.60 0.86
N VAL A 22 8.47 2.47 0.83
CA VAL A 22 8.47 1.61 -0.34
C VAL A 22 7.83 0.28 0.01
N ILE A 23 6.66 0.00 -0.54
CA ILE A 23 5.98 -1.27 -0.33
C ILE A 23 6.72 -2.35 -1.11
N VAL A 24 7.14 -3.40 -0.39
CA VAL A 24 7.89 -4.55 -0.93
C VAL A 24 7.13 -5.87 -0.78
N ALA A 25 6.18 -5.97 0.16
CA ALA A 25 5.30 -7.12 0.28
C ALA A 25 3.95 -6.77 0.92
N VAL A 26 2.94 -7.58 0.63
CA VAL A 26 1.58 -7.52 1.21
C VAL A 26 1.14 -8.92 1.56
N ASP A 27 0.83 -9.16 2.83
CA ASP A 27 0.40 -10.46 3.35
C ASP A 27 1.38 -11.61 3.02
N GLY A 28 2.68 -11.29 3.01
CA GLY A 28 3.74 -12.22 2.61
C GLY A 28 3.90 -12.39 1.08
N ALA A 29 3.01 -11.83 0.25
CA ALA A 29 3.18 -11.79 -1.19
C ALA A 29 4.12 -10.65 -1.58
N ALA A 30 5.21 -10.97 -2.29
CA ALA A 30 6.16 -9.97 -2.76
C ALA A 30 5.50 -9.04 -3.79
N ILE A 31 5.59 -7.74 -3.54
CA ILE A 31 5.04 -6.69 -4.40
C ILE A 31 6.19 -5.93 -5.03
N THR A 32 6.44 -6.21 -6.31
CA THR A 32 7.46 -5.52 -7.11
C THR A 32 6.85 -4.27 -7.78
N ASP A 33 5.66 -4.42 -8.34
CA ASP A 33 5.05 -3.43 -9.25
C ASP A 33 3.67 -2.95 -8.79
N VAL A 34 3.23 -1.82 -9.33
CA VAL A 34 1.91 -1.21 -9.11
C VAL A 34 0.75 -2.17 -9.40
N PRO A 35 0.71 -2.90 -10.55
CA PRO A 35 -0.39 -3.82 -10.84
C PRO A 35 -0.47 -4.97 -9.83
N ALA A 36 0.66 -5.49 -9.34
CA ALA A 36 0.68 -6.56 -8.33
C ALA A 36 0.04 -6.09 -7.01
N LEU A 37 0.36 -4.88 -6.56
CA LEU A 37 -0.28 -4.28 -5.38
C LEU A 37 -1.78 -4.12 -5.59
N ARG A 38 -2.18 -3.64 -6.78
CA ARG A 38 -3.58 -3.40 -7.11
C ARG A 38 -4.39 -4.69 -7.14
N ASP A 39 -3.83 -5.76 -7.69
CA ASP A 39 -4.47 -7.09 -7.71
C ASP A 39 -4.59 -7.68 -6.29
N ALA A 40 -3.54 -7.56 -5.48
CA ALA A 40 -3.58 -7.96 -4.08
C ALA A 40 -4.71 -7.23 -3.33
N LEU A 41 -4.77 -5.90 -3.44
CA LEU A 41 -5.83 -5.08 -2.82
C LEU A 41 -7.23 -5.42 -3.35
N ALA A 42 -7.36 -5.78 -4.64
CA ALA A 42 -8.64 -6.18 -5.24
C ALA A 42 -9.17 -7.51 -4.71
N ARG A 43 -8.28 -8.42 -4.28
CA ARG A 43 -8.66 -9.69 -3.62
C ARG A 43 -9.07 -9.50 -2.16
N LEU A 44 -8.63 -8.40 -1.56
CA LEU A 44 -8.86 -8.09 -0.16
C LEU A 44 -10.21 -7.40 0.05
N ARG A 45 -10.74 -7.53 1.26
CA ARG A 45 -12.04 -6.96 1.63
C ARG A 45 -11.88 -5.80 2.61
N PRO A 46 -12.78 -4.80 2.56
CA PRO A 46 -12.81 -3.78 3.59
C PRO A 46 -13.09 -4.41 4.96
N GLY A 47 -12.31 -4.03 5.97
CA GLY A 47 -12.34 -4.57 7.33
C GLY A 47 -11.27 -5.61 7.61
N ASP A 48 -10.63 -6.16 6.57
CA ASP A 48 -9.57 -7.16 6.66
C ASP A 48 -8.25 -6.55 7.13
N THR A 49 -7.41 -7.34 7.80
CA THR A 49 -6.12 -6.88 8.33
C THR A 49 -4.99 -7.50 7.53
N VAL A 50 -4.23 -6.66 6.83
CA VAL A 50 -3.15 -7.11 5.96
C VAL A 50 -1.79 -6.69 6.48
N GLN A 51 -0.80 -7.55 6.34
CA GLN A 51 0.57 -7.23 6.73
C GLN A 51 1.31 -6.55 5.58
N LEU A 52 1.54 -5.24 5.68
CA LEU A 52 2.31 -4.50 4.69
C LEU A 52 3.77 -4.43 5.11
N THR A 53 4.66 -4.96 4.28
CA THR A 53 6.09 -4.77 4.44
C THR A 53 6.50 -3.55 3.64
N VAL A 54 6.94 -2.52 4.35
CA VAL A 54 7.47 -1.27 3.81
C VAL A 54 8.97 -1.19 4.08
N ARG A 55 9.73 -0.65 3.14
CA ARG A 55 11.15 -0.37 3.30
C ARG A 55 11.34 1.13 3.49
N HIS A 56 11.92 1.51 4.62
CA HIS A 56 12.19 2.90 5.02
C HIS A 56 13.67 3.05 5.37
N SER A 57 14.35 4.04 4.77
CA SER A 57 15.70 4.53 5.13
C SER A 57 16.66 3.50 5.76
N GLY A 58 16.84 2.33 5.14
CA GLY A 58 17.81 1.31 5.56
C GLY A 58 17.25 -0.01 6.12
N GLY A 59 15.94 -0.18 6.25
CA GLY A 59 15.36 -1.43 6.75
C GLY A 59 13.94 -1.74 6.27
N ASP A 60 13.57 -3.02 6.38
CA ASP A 60 12.23 -3.52 6.08
C ASP A 60 11.41 -3.60 7.38
N HIS A 61 10.24 -2.97 7.38
CA HIS A 61 9.31 -2.93 8.50
C HIS A 61 7.98 -3.52 8.06
N THR A 62 7.44 -4.45 8.85
CA THR A 62 6.12 -5.01 8.60
C THR A 62 5.11 -4.39 9.54
N VAL A 63 4.11 -3.72 8.97
CA VAL A 63 3.04 -3.04 9.69
C VAL A 63 1.69 -3.68 9.36
N PRO A 64 0.90 -4.10 10.36
CA PRO A 64 -0.46 -4.57 10.11
C PRO A 64 -1.36 -3.37 9.82
N VAL A 65 -2.00 -3.37 8.67
CA VAL A 65 -2.93 -2.32 8.23
C VAL A 65 -4.31 -2.91 8.07
N ARG A 66 -5.28 -2.32 8.75
CA ARG A 66 -6.67 -2.74 8.62
C ARG A 66 -7.34 -1.95 7.51
N LEU A 67 -7.68 -2.62 6.40
CA LEU A 67 -8.33 -2.01 5.26
C LEU A 67 -9.70 -1.46 5.67
N THR A 68 -10.08 -0.32 5.10
CA THR A 68 -11.40 0.27 5.31
C THR A 68 -12.22 0.21 4.03
N HIS A 69 -13.48 0.62 4.11
CA HIS A 69 -14.33 0.75 2.93
C HIS A 69 -13.91 1.97 2.11
N LEU A 70 -13.84 1.81 0.78
CA LEU A 70 -13.59 2.91 -0.13
C LEU A 70 -14.83 3.81 -0.21
N PRO A 71 -14.73 5.10 0.13
CA PRO A 71 -15.88 5.99 0.03
C PRO A 71 -16.32 6.11 -1.43
N GLY A 72 -17.55 5.65 -1.73
CA GLY A 72 -18.10 5.66 -3.09
C GLY A 72 -17.78 4.43 -3.95
N GLY A 73 -17.19 3.37 -3.39
CA GLY A 73 -16.90 2.13 -4.10
C GLY A 73 -16.93 0.90 -3.19
N SER A 74 -16.92 -0.30 -3.76
CA SER A 74 -17.00 -1.55 -2.97
C SER A 74 -15.64 -2.18 -2.66
N GLY A 75 -14.55 -1.47 -2.97
CA GLY A 75 -13.18 -1.97 -2.81
C GLY A 75 -12.61 -1.74 -1.42
N ALA A 76 -11.52 -2.44 -1.13
CA ALA A 76 -10.70 -2.18 0.05
C ALA A 76 -9.91 -0.87 -0.16
N TYR A 77 -9.95 0.02 0.83
CA TYR A 77 -9.27 1.30 0.82
C TYR A 77 -8.14 1.30 1.82
N LEU A 78 -6.93 1.57 1.33
CA LEU A 78 -5.74 1.72 2.17
C LEU A 78 -5.44 3.19 2.51
N GLY A 79 -5.96 4.14 1.72
CA GLY A 79 -5.69 5.57 1.89
C GLY A 79 -4.26 5.97 1.57
N ILE A 80 -3.63 5.33 0.58
CA ILE A 80 -2.32 5.74 0.08
C ILE A 80 -2.40 6.11 -1.39
N TYR A 81 -1.58 7.08 -1.75
CA TYR A 81 -1.22 7.39 -3.12
C TYR A 81 0.17 6.83 -3.34
N TYR A 82 0.30 6.05 -4.40
CA TYR A 82 1.55 5.38 -4.71
C TYR A 82 1.84 5.48 -6.20
N THR A 83 3.12 5.44 -6.52
CA THR A 83 3.65 5.39 -7.88
C THR A 83 4.52 4.17 -8.05
N ALA A 84 4.68 3.74 -9.31
CA ALA A 84 5.78 2.86 -9.68
C ALA A 84 7.09 3.48 -9.21
N ARG A 85 8.06 2.67 -8.76
CA ARG A 85 9.38 3.25 -8.42
C ARG A 85 9.86 4.00 -9.65
N ALA A 86 10.48 5.17 -9.49
CA ALA A 86 10.89 6.06 -10.57
C ALA A 86 11.86 5.44 -11.62
N ASP A 87 12.20 4.16 -11.47
CA ASP A 87 12.97 3.33 -12.40
C ASP A 87 12.08 2.55 -13.40
N GLU A 88 10.76 2.54 -13.23
CA GLU A 88 9.84 2.06 -14.28
C GLU A 88 9.58 3.20 -15.27
N PRO A 89 10.04 3.11 -16.54
CA PRO A 89 9.60 4.02 -17.57
C PRO A 89 8.08 3.87 -17.70
N GLY A 90 7.36 4.96 -17.46
CA GLY A 90 5.91 4.97 -17.46
C GLY A 90 5.36 4.37 -18.75
N ASP A 91 4.40 3.46 -18.61
CA ASP A 91 3.49 3.13 -19.70
C ASP A 91 2.82 4.45 -20.15
N VAL A 92 3.17 4.85 -21.38
CA VAL A 92 2.81 6.09 -22.08
C VAL A 92 1.34 6.16 -22.47
#